data_AF-A0A7K2DE75-F1
#
_entry.id   AF-A0A7K2DE75-F1
#
_cell.length_a   1.000
_cell.length_b   1.000
_cell.length_c   1.000
_cell.angle_alpha   90.00
_cell.angle_beta   90.00
_cell.angle_gamma   90.00
#
_symmetry.space_group_name_H-M   'P 1'
#
loop_
_entity.id
_entity.type
_entity.pdbx_description
1 polymer ?
#
loop_
_entity_poly.entity_id
_entity_poly.type
_entity_poly.pdbx_seq_one_letter_code
_entity_poly.pdbx_strand_id
1 'polypeptide(L)'
;MVLQQELPGRELPPGAAVVVRAGTTVETARRMLEAQSADPEATAATKSLLASLDRGEGFDPAEWQPQRNALLASPARRGALEARRAAIQQGSGRMQLKDLAGCDLGERLVDFSPDDAILYALAVGTSAAQLDLVYEQDLRVLPVYGCALGLWAVEAAGELGAYDRTRSLHVGQSLTVHEPLRPEPFETHGSIRSVFDKGRLTIVEIGVAATSFEATYTVLLPGIGGWGGEPPPPSEQPAPLVPSWTGTVNIGPDAAALYRLTGDKHPVHIDPAVAAAMGLDGPILHGLATMGIVARVVAAAVGAHPADLSASRVRFSNPVYPGCELRIAVDAGTDAARAQASVEDATVMSGEFTFR
;
A
#
# COMPACT_ATOMS: atom_id res chain seq x y z
N MET A 1 17.03 -40.72 18.51
CA MET A 1 15.81 -40.50 19.30
C MET A 1 16.12 -39.30 20.17
N VAL A 2 15.46 -38.16 19.91
CA VAL A 2 16.01 -36.79 20.05
C VAL A 2 17.06 -36.45 18.99
N LEU A 3 16.81 -35.37 18.24
CA LEU A 3 17.72 -34.23 18.04
C LEU A 3 16.98 -33.10 17.29
N GLN A 4 17.09 -31.88 17.83
CA GLN A 4 16.94 -30.61 17.12
C GLN A 4 17.83 -30.61 15.87
N GLN A 5 17.34 -30.08 14.75
CA GLN A 5 17.99 -29.04 13.94
C GLN A 5 17.00 -28.48 12.90
N GLU A 6 17.05 -27.16 12.68
CA GLU A 6 16.08 -26.29 12.00
C GLU A 6 16.10 -26.37 10.45
N LEU A 7 15.01 -25.88 9.82
CA LEU A 7 14.60 -25.87 8.37
C LEU A 7 13.92 -27.18 7.86
N PRO A 8 13.24 -27.23 6.68
CA PRO A 8 11.94 -26.67 6.24
C PRO A 8 10.89 -27.74 5.72
N GLY A 9 9.58 -27.39 5.55
CA GLY A 9 8.68 -27.99 4.51
C GLY A 9 7.44 -28.89 4.84
N ARG A 10 6.25 -28.26 5.05
CA ARG A 10 4.80 -28.65 4.84
C ARG A 10 4.13 -29.77 5.68
N GLU A 11 2.84 -29.68 6.10
CA GLU A 11 1.64 -28.91 5.65
C GLU A 11 0.67 -28.56 6.83
N LEU A 12 -0.14 -27.49 6.69
CA LEU A 12 -1.05 -26.92 7.71
C LEU A 12 -2.49 -27.51 7.65
N PRO A 13 -3.11 -27.84 8.81
CA PRO A 13 -4.56 -27.92 8.95
C PRO A 13 -5.06 -26.93 10.05
N PRO A 14 -6.38 -26.80 10.31
CA PRO A 14 -7.19 -25.60 10.07
C PRO A 14 -7.10 -24.51 11.15
N GLY A 15 -7.17 -23.24 10.69
CA GLY A 15 -7.52 -22.04 11.49
C GLY A 15 -6.47 -20.92 11.56
N ALA A 16 -5.31 -21.15 10.94
CA ALA A 16 -4.09 -20.35 10.81
C ALA A 16 -4.10 -18.85 11.21
N ALA A 17 -3.12 -18.52 12.05
CA ALA A 17 -2.80 -17.20 12.59
C ALA A 17 -2.06 -16.29 11.59
N VAL A 18 -2.27 -14.98 11.74
CA VAL A 18 -1.61 -13.91 10.99
C VAL A 18 -0.37 -13.45 11.75
N VAL A 19 0.79 -13.49 11.10
CA VAL A 19 2.07 -12.97 11.60
C VAL A 19 2.01 -11.45 11.73
N VAL A 20 2.44 -10.93 12.87
CA VAL A 20 2.69 -9.50 13.06
C VAL A 20 4.13 -9.21 12.65
N ARG A 21 4.30 -8.13 11.89
CA ARG A 21 5.60 -7.71 11.38
C ARG A 21 6.61 -7.42 12.49
N ALA A 22 7.88 -7.75 12.22
CA ALA A 22 9.02 -7.18 12.93
C ALA A 22 8.97 -5.63 12.86
N GLY A 23 9.40 -4.96 13.94
CA GLY A 23 9.50 -3.49 14.01
C GLY A 23 8.40 -2.75 14.79
N THR A 24 7.39 -3.41 15.35
CA THR A 24 6.49 -2.73 16.31
C THR A 24 7.19 -2.62 17.66
N THR A 25 7.68 -1.44 18.00
CA THR A 25 8.33 -1.25 19.30
C THR A 25 7.31 -1.32 20.44
N VAL A 26 7.75 -1.74 21.63
CA VAL A 26 6.95 -1.70 22.88
C VAL A 26 6.39 -0.30 23.12
N GLU A 27 7.17 0.74 22.80
CA GLU A 27 6.79 2.14 22.93
C GLU A 27 5.67 2.54 21.95
N THR A 28 5.74 2.10 20.70
CA THR A 28 4.65 2.30 19.72
C THR A 28 3.38 1.59 20.17
N ALA A 29 3.48 0.34 20.64
CA ALA A 29 2.35 -0.43 21.14
C ALA A 29 1.71 0.25 22.37
N ARG A 30 2.54 0.72 23.31
CA ARG A 30 2.13 1.47 24.51
C ARG A 30 1.36 2.74 24.15
N ARG A 31 1.89 3.59 23.27
CA ARG A 31 1.21 4.84 22.87
C ARG A 31 -0.17 4.60 22.26
N MET A 32 -0.31 3.55 21.44
CA MET A 32 -1.60 3.18 20.85
C MET A 32 -2.62 2.72 21.90
N LEU A 33 -2.16 1.96 22.91
CA LEU A 33 -2.98 1.46 24.01
C LEU A 33 -3.38 2.56 25.00
N GLU A 34 -2.46 3.46 25.35
CA GLU A 34 -2.72 4.59 26.25
C GLU A 34 -3.81 5.51 25.67
N ALA A 35 -3.68 5.86 24.39
CA ALA A 35 -4.66 6.68 23.67
C ALA A 35 -6.07 6.07 23.68
N GLN A 36 -6.17 4.74 23.82
CA GLN A 36 -7.44 4.02 23.84
C GLN A 36 -7.94 3.66 25.23
N SER A 37 -7.07 3.49 26.21
CA SER A 37 -7.49 3.25 27.61
C SER A 37 -8.32 4.41 28.17
N ALA A 38 -8.17 5.60 27.57
CA ALA A 38 -8.97 6.79 27.82
C ALA A 38 -10.38 6.75 27.19
N ASP A 39 -10.68 5.77 26.33
CA ASP A 39 -12.01 5.50 25.80
C ASP A 39 -12.85 4.74 26.85
N PRO A 40 -14.05 5.22 27.21
CA PRO A 40 -14.97 4.50 28.09
C PRO A 40 -15.33 3.08 27.62
N GLU A 41 -15.26 2.82 26.31
CA GLU A 41 -15.52 1.51 25.69
C GLU A 41 -14.26 0.63 25.56
N ALA A 42 -13.12 1.07 26.09
CA ALA A 42 -11.89 0.28 26.09
C ALA A 42 -12.14 -1.10 26.69
N THR A 43 -11.93 -2.14 25.88
CA THR A 43 -12.13 -3.52 26.30
C THR A 43 -11.26 -3.85 27.51
N ALA A 44 -11.71 -4.76 28.37
CA ALA A 44 -10.90 -5.26 29.48
C ALA A 44 -9.53 -5.78 28.99
N ALA A 45 -9.47 -6.31 27.76
CA ALA A 45 -8.24 -6.76 27.11
C ALA A 45 -7.26 -5.60 26.84
N THR A 46 -7.72 -4.45 26.35
CA THR A 46 -6.89 -3.25 26.13
C THR A 46 -6.23 -2.78 27.42
N LYS A 47 -7.00 -2.71 28.52
CA LYS A 47 -6.49 -2.30 29.84
C LYS A 47 -5.53 -3.33 30.42
N SER A 48 -5.83 -4.62 30.24
CA SER A 48 -4.98 -5.72 30.68
C SER A 48 -3.64 -5.71 29.96
N LEU A 49 -3.63 -5.44 28.64
CA LEU A 49 -2.39 -5.44 27.87
C LEU A 49 -1.51 -4.23 28.19
N LEU A 50 -2.11 -3.05 28.37
CA LEU A 50 -1.36 -1.88 28.83
C LEU A 50 -0.71 -2.15 30.21
N ALA A 51 -1.46 -2.76 31.12
CA ALA A 51 -0.93 -3.15 32.43
C ALA A 51 0.19 -4.21 32.34
N SER A 52 0.14 -5.12 31.36
CA SER A 52 1.23 -6.08 31.08
C SER A 52 2.49 -5.37 30.58
N LEU A 53 2.35 -4.42 29.65
CA LEU A 53 3.47 -3.60 29.20
C LEU A 53 4.03 -2.73 30.35
N ASP A 54 3.20 -2.19 31.24
CA ASP A 54 3.61 -1.44 32.43
C ASP A 54 4.45 -2.29 33.41
N ARG A 55 4.17 -3.60 33.48
CA ARG A 55 4.93 -4.56 34.30
C ARG A 55 6.23 -5.03 33.62
N GLY A 56 6.54 -4.53 32.42
CA GLY A 56 7.73 -4.93 31.66
C GLY A 56 7.65 -6.35 31.12
N GLU A 57 6.44 -6.91 30.99
CA GLU A 57 6.23 -8.22 30.39
C GLU A 57 6.57 -8.17 28.89
N GLY A 58 7.02 -9.31 28.35
CA GLY A 58 7.42 -9.42 26.95
C GLY A 58 6.28 -9.10 25.99
N PHE A 59 6.64 -8.59 24.82
CA PHE A 59 5.71 -8.29 23.73
C PHE A 59 5.60 -9.51 22.82
N ASP A 60 4.47 -10.24 22.87
CA ASP A 60 4.10 -11.22 21.85
C ASP A 60 3.08 -10.59 20.87
N PRO A 61 3.51 -10.28 19.65
CA PRO A 61 2.61 -9.78 18.65
C PRO A 61 1.41 -10.69 18.35
N ALA A 62 1.55 -12.01 18.46
CA ALA A 62 0.50 -12.98 18.15
C ALA A 62 -0.68 -12.91 19.14
N GLU A 63 -0.41 -12.63 20.42
CA GLU A 63 -1.45 -12.43 21.44
C GLU A 63 -2.16 -11.08 21.28
N TRP A 64 -1.45 -10.06 20.78
CA TRP A 64 -1.96 -8.71 20.60
C TRP A 64 -2.78 -8.53 19.32
N GLN A 65 -2.41 -9.21 18.24
CA GLN A 65 -2.98 -9.01 16.90
C GLN A 65 -4.51 -9.15 16.84
N PRO A 66 -5.16 -10.13 17.49
CA PRO A 66 -6.62 -10.23 17.53
C PRO A 66 -7.27 -9.07 18.30
N GLN A 67 -6.66 -8.63 19.40
CA GLN A 67 -7.17 -7.55 20.24
C GLN A 67 -7.04 -6.20 19.53
N ARG A 68 -5.90 -5.96 18.85
CA ARG A 68 -5.71 -4.84 17.94
C ARG A 68 -6.77 -4.83 16.84
N ASN A 69 -7.04 -5.97 16.20
CA ASN A 69 -8.02 -6.05 15.12
C ASN A 69 -9.45 -5.80 15.60
N ALA A 70 -9.87 -6.38 16.73
CA ALA A 70 -11.18 -6.14 17.32
C ALA A 70 -11.41 -4.66 17.65
N LEU A 71 -10.35 -4.01 18.11
CA LEU A 71 -10.29 -2.59 18.42
C LEU A 71 -10.29 -1.69 17.17
N LEU A 72 -9.53 -2.04 16.13
CA LEU A 72 -9.59 -1.37 14.82
C LEU A 72 -11.02 -1.42 14.24
N ALA A 73 -11.78 -2.47 14.58
CA ALA A 73 -13.16 -2.70 14.13
C ALA A 73 -14.25 -2.14 15.08
N SER A 74 -13.90 -1.53 16.22
CA SER A 74 -14.89 -1.16 17.25
C SER A 74 -15.89 -0.09 16.75
N PRO A 75 -17.17 -0.13 17.16
CA PRO A 75 -18.15 0.90 16.85
C PRO A 75 -17.73 2.30 17.32
N ALA A 76 -17.17 2.45 18.53
CA ALA A 76 -16.66 3.72 19.04
C ALA A 76 -15.57 4.34 18.16
N ARG A 77 -14.58 3.54 17.75
CA ARG A 77 -13.51 4.02 16.85
C ARG A 77 -14.09 4.46 15.50
N ARG A 78 -15.03 3.68 14.95
CA ARG A 78 -15.73 4.03 13.71
C ARG A 78 -16.49 5.34 13.86
N GLY A 79 -17.28 5.50 14.93
CA GLY A 79 -18.02 6.73 15.21
C GLY A 79 -17.11 7.95 15.44
N ALA A 80 -15.97 7.78 16.13
CA ALA A 80 -14.99 8.85 16.32
C ALA A 80 -14.33 9.27 15.00
N LEU A 81 -14.04 8.32 14.12
CA LEU A 81 -13.48 8.58 12.79
C LEU A 81 -14.50 9.27 11.88
N GLU A 82 -15.75 8.82 11.90
CA GLU A 82 -16.88 9.45 11.19
C GLU A 82 -17.08 10.89 11.69
N ALA A 83 -17.06 11.12 13.00
CA ALA A 83 -17.16 12.46 13.57
C ALA A 83 -15.99 13.37 13.18
N ARG A 84 -14.75 12.85 13.15
CA ARG A 84 -13.56 13.60 12.67
C ARG A 84 -13.71 13.96 11.19
N ARG A 85 -14.12 13.01 10.34
CA ARG A 85 -14.38 13.25 8.91
C ARG A 85 -15.47 14.29 8.70
N ALA A 86 -16.58 14.17 9.42
CA ALA A 86 -17.67 15.14 9.37
C ALA A 86 -17.19 16.54 9.79
N ALA A 87 -16.36 16.65 10.82
CA ALA A 87 -15.77 17.92 11.23
C ALA A 87 -14.83 18.52 10.17
N ILE A 88 -13.96 17.68 9.56
CA ILE A 88 -13.06 18.06 8.45
C ILE A 88 -13.87 18.58 7.25
N GLN A 89 -15.02 17.96 6.96
CA GLN A 89 -15.90 18.33 5.84
C GLN A 89 -16.82 19.53 6.13
N GLN A 90 -17.23 19.74 7.39
CA GLN A 90 -18.17 20.79 7.79
C GLN A 90 -17.51 22.07 8.35
N GLY A 91 -16.16 22.09 8.48
CA GLY A 91 -15.42 23.28 8.88
C GLY A 91 -15.55 23.67 10.36
N SER A 92 -16.02 22.78 11.24
CA SER A 92 -16.25 23.05 12.65
C SER A 92 -15.03 22.69 13.51
N GLY A 93 -14.21 23.68 13.89
CA GLY A 93 -13.29 23.70 15.05
C GLY A 93 -12.15 22.67 15.14
N ARG A 94 -12.20 21.55 14.40
CA ARG A 94 -11.11 20.59 14.16
C ARG A 94 -10.59 20.80 12.73
N MET A 95 -9.33 20.41 12.52
CA MET A 95 -8.58 20.47 11.25
C MET A 95 -9.49 20.32 10.02
N GLN A 96 -9.43 21.25 9.07
CA GLN A 96 -10.24 21.24 7.84
C GLN A 96 -9.42 20.66 6.67
N LEU A 97 -10.07 20.31 5.54
CA LEU A 97 -9.36 19.80 4.36
C LEU A 97 -8.22 20.73 3.90
N LYS A 98 -8.44 22.04 3.97
CA LYS A 98 -7.45 23.08 3.62
C LYS A 98 -6.24 23.11 4.55
N ASP A 99 -6.38 22.58 5.77
CA ASP A 99 -5.36 22.58 6.81
C ASP A 99 -4.55 21.26 6.80
N LEU A 100 -4.92 20.29 5.97
CA LEU A 100 -4.25 18.99 5.89
C LEU A 100 -2.95 19.03 5.09
N ALA A 101 -2.79 19.98 4.16
CA ALA A 101 -1.56 20.10 3.38
C ALA A 101 -0.37 20.43 4.31
N GLY A 102 0.71 19.66 4.20
CA GLY A 102 1.86 19.73 5.10
C GLY A 102 1.69 19.00 6.43
N CYS A 103 0.55 18.33 6.68
CA CYS A 103 0.35 17.59 7.92
C CYS A 103 1.37 16.46 8.04
N ASP A 104 2.10 16.45 9.15
CA ASP A 104 3.01 15.38 9.54
C ASP A 104 2.21 14.15 10.01
N LEU A 105 2.55 12.98 9.46
CA LEU A 105 1.97 11.68 9.82
C LEU A 105 2.92 10.85 10.70
N GLY A 106 4.11 11.37 10.97
CA GLY A 106 5.14 10.83 11.84
C GLY A 106 6.24 10.08 11.11
N GLU A 107 7.06 9.41 11.90
CA GLU A 107 8.15 8.57 11.43
C GLU A 107 7.88 7.11 11.79
N ARG A 108 8.36 6.19 10.94
CA ARG A 108 8.29 4.76 11.19
C ARG A 108 9.56 4.08 10.70
N LEU A 109 10.18 3.32 11.59
CA LEU A 109 11.19 2.34 11.21
C LEU A 109 10.52 1.21 10.44
N VAL A 110 10.95 1.02 9.20
CA VAL A 110 10.56 -0.10 8.35
C VAL A 110 11.68 -1.13 8.40
N ASP A 111 11.31 -2.38 8.58
CA ASP A 111 12.22 -3.53 8.59
C ASP A 111 11.56 -4.65 7.77
N PHE A 112 12.34 -5.27 6.89
CA PHE A 112 11.91 -6.38 6.06
C PHE A 112 13.07 -7.34 5.81
N SER A 113 12.76 -8.63 5.81
CA SER A 113 13.73 -9.70 5.56
C SER A 113 13.93 -9.97 4.07
N PRO A 114 14.99 -10.69 3.68
CA PRO A 114 15.12 -11.22 2.32
C PRO A 114 13.87 -11.98 1.87
N ASP A 115 13.26 -12.79 2.74
CA ASP A 115 12.03 -13.55 2.45
C ASP A 115 10.85 -12.63 2.11
N ASP A 116 10.71 -11.48 2.79
CA ASP A 116 9.66 -10.51 2.49
C ASP A 116 9.84 -9.90 1.09
N ALA A 117 11.08 -9.62 0.69
CA ALA A 117 11.39 -9.11 -0.64
C ALA A 117 11.16 -10.17 -1.73
N ILE A 118 11.54 -11.43 -1.48
CA ILE A 118 11.29 -12.56 -2.37
C ILE A 118 9.77 -12.80 -2.51
N LEU A 119 9.03 -12.78 -1.40
CA LEU A 119 7.57 -12.89 -1.39
C LEU A 119 6.93 -11.77 -2.22
N TYR A 120 7.40 -10.53 -2.08
CA TYR A 120 6.96 -9.43 -2.93
C TYR A 120 7.24 -9.69 -4.41
N ALA A 121 8.48 -10.09 -4.74
CA ALA A 121 8.88 -10.37 -6.12
C ALA A 121 8.00 -11.45 -6.76
N LEU A 122 7.73 -12.54 -6.04
CA LEU A 122 6.84 -13.61 -6.48
C LEU A 122 5.39 -13.13 -6.63
N ALA A 123 4.89 -12.32 -5.70
CA ALA A 123 3.54 -11.77 -5.74
C ALA A 123 3.28 -10.86 -6.94
N VAL A 124 4.33 -10.23 -7.50
CA VAL A 124 4.26 -9.44 -8.73
C VAL A 124 4.74 -10.21 -9.97
N GLY A 125 4.73 -11.54 -9.88
CA GLY A 125 4.87 -12.46 -11.02
C GLY A 125 6.32 -12.80 -11.41
N THR A 126 7.29 -12.61 -10.51
CA THR A 126 8.67 -13.04 -10.75
C THR A 126 8.73 -14.57 -10.87
N SER A 127 9.55 -15.05 -11.81
CA SER A 127 9.74 -16.50 -11.99
C SER A 127 10.93 -17.01 -11.18
N ALA A 128 10.93 -18.31 -10.89
CA ALA A 128 12.06 -18.97 -10.21
C ALA A 128 13.39 -18.89 -10.99
N ALA A 129 13.36 -18.51 -12.28
CA ALA A 129 14.55 -18.35 -13.11
C ALA A 129 15.26 -16.99 -12.88
N GLN A 130 14.57 -16.00 -12.32
CA GLN A 130 15.16 -14.69 -11.99
C GLN A 130 15.80 -14.75 -10.61
N LEU A 131 16.88 -15.53 -10.50
CA LEU A 131 17.50 -15.87 -9.22
C LEU A 131 17.87 -14.65 -8.39
N ASP A 132 18.35 -13.58 -9.00
CA ASP A 132 18.70 -12.35 -8.30
C ASP A 132 17.48 -11.61 -7.70
N LEU A 133 16.25 -12.03 -7.97
CA LEU A 133 15.02 -11.51 -7.35
C LEU A 133 14.38 -12.50 -6.35
N VAL A 134 14.76 -13.77 -6.39
CA VAL A 134 14.09 -14.85 -5.63
C VAL A 134 15.02 -15.76 -4.82
N TYR A 135 16.32 -15.47 -4.85
CA TYR A 135 17.35 -16.19 -4.11
C TYR A 135 18.20 -15.19 -3.31
N GLU A 136 18.29 -15.42 -2.01
CA GLU A 136 18.81 -14.50 -1.00
C GLU A 136 20.30 -14.18 -1.13
N GLN A 137 21.08 -14.98 -1.86
CA GLN A 137 22.52 -14.84 -1.96
C GLN A 137 22.97 -13.54 -2.66
N ASP A 138 22.30 -13.17 -3.76
CA ASP A 138 22.61 -12.00 -4.60
C ASP A 138 21.36 -11.12 -4.81
N LEU A 139 20.53 -11.03 -3.77
CA LEU A 139 19.19 -10.47 -3.86
C LEU A 139 19.17 -8.97 -4.22
N ARG A 140 18.42 -8.66 -5.27
CA ARG A 140 18.06 -7.31 -5.73
C ARG A 140 16.58 -7.09 -5.48
N VAL A 141 16.27 -6.19 -4.56
CA VAL A 141 14.89 -5.88 -4.21
C VAL A 141 14.24 -5.04 -5.32
N LEU A 142 13.03 -5.41 -5.76
CA LEU A 142 12.26 -4.61 -6.71
C LEU A 142 11.88 -3.26 -6.08
N PRO A 143 12.26 -2.10 -6.65
CA PRO A 143 12.04 -0.80 -6.01
C PRO A 143 10.56 -0.46 -5.76
N VAL A 144 9.64 -0.98 -6.58
CA VAL A 144 8.18 -0.83 -6.37
C VAL A 144 7.74 -1.37 -5.00
N TYR A 145 8.51 -2.27 -4.37
CA TYR A 145 8.23 -2.73 -3.02
C TYR A 145 8.20 -1.60 -1.98
N GLY A 146 8.97 -0.52 -2.20
CA GLY A 146 8.92 0.69 -1.36
C GLY A 146 7.51 1.29 -1.22
N CYS A 147 6.65 1.13 -2.24
CA CYS A 147 5.26 1.55 -2.18
C CYS A 147 4.39 0.64 -1.28
N ALA A 148 4.72 -0.64 -1.13
CA ALA A 148 4.03 -1.49 -0.17
C ALA A 148 4.54 -1.21 1.27
N LEU A 149 5.83 -0.92 1.40
CA LEU A 149 6.47 -0.58 2.67
C LEU A 149 5.97 0.77 3.24
N GLY A 150 5.71 1.75 2.37
CA GLY A 150 5.18 3.07 2.76
C GLY A 150 3.66 3.13 3.01
N LEU A 151 2.93 2.03 2.85
CA LEU A 151 1.47 2.03 2.97
C LEU A 151 0.96 2.47 4.36
N TRP A 152 1.82 2.37 5.39
CA TRP A 152 1.49 2.82 6.73
C TRP A 152 1.11 4.32 6.78
N ALA A 153 1.67 5.17 5.93
CA ALA A 153 1.32 6.60 5.91
C ALA A 153 -0.09 6.82 5.34
N VAL A 154 -0.47 5.99 4.36
CA VAL A 154 -1.85 5.95 3.84
C VAL A 154 -2.81 5.54 4.94
N GLU A 155 -2.44 4.54 5.75
CA GLU A 155 -3.19 4.18 6.95
C GLU A 155 -3.25 5.36 7.93
N ALA A 156 -2.13 5.97 8.32
CA ALA A 156 -2.10 7.09 9.27
C ALA A 156 -3.01 8.26 8.84
N ALA A 157 -2.96 8.67 7.57
CA ALA A 157 -3.84 9.71 7.01
C ALA A 157 -5.33 9.30 7.10
N GLY A 158 -5.64 8.02 6.87
CA GLY A 158 -6.99 7.49 7.03
C GLY A 158 -7.47 7.44 8.49
N GLU A 159 -6.57 7.29 9.47
CA GLU A 159 -6.89 7.34 10.92
C GLU A 159 -7.06 8.78 11.44
N LEU A 160 -6.36 9.73 10.81
CA LEU A 160 -6.54 11.15 11.01
C LEU A 160 -7.93 11.61 10.55
N GLY A 161 -8.56 10.88 9.64
CA GLY A 161 -9.83 11.22 9.01
C GLY A 161 -9.67 12.01 7.72
N ALA A 162 -8.45 12.07 7.14
CA ALA A 162 -8.19 12.78 5.89
C ALA A 162 -9.02 12.24 4.71
N TYR A 163 -9.41 10.97 4.74
CA TYR A 163 -10.28 10.35 3.76
C TYR A 163 -11.06 9.15 4.33
N ASP A 164 -12.05 8.67 3.56
CA ASP A 164 -12.81 7.46 3.87
C ASP A 164 -12.31 6.25 3.09
N ARG A 165 -11.71 5.28 3.78
CA ARG A 165 -11.17 4.04 3.17
C ARG A 165 -12.19 3.24 2.37
N THR A 166 -13.48 3.38 2.68
CA THR A 166 -14.55 2.64 1.98
C THR A 166 -15.10 3.37 0.75
N ARG A 167 -14.84 4.67 0.63
CA ARG A 167 -15.43 5.54 -0.41
C ARG A 167 -14.39 6.30 -1.23
N SER A 168 -13.13 6.21 -0.85
CA SER A 168 -12.02 6.90 -1.53
C SER A 168 -11.25 5.90 -2.39
N LEU A 169 -10.62 6.40 -3.44
CA LEU A 169 -9.96 5.58 -4.45
C LEU A 169 -8.47 5.92 -4.48
N HIS A 170 -7.63 4.88 -4.47
CA HIS A 170 -6.22 5.04 -4.81
C HIS A 170 -6.10 5.14 -6.33
N VAL A 171 -5.86 6.35 -6.85
CA VAL A 171 -5.96 6.66 -8.29
C VAL A 171 -4.60 6.91 -8.96
N GLY A 172 -3.53 7.04 -8.19
CA GLY A 172 -2.20 7.23 -8.74
C GLY A 172 -1.10 6.96 -7.73
N GLN A 173 0.04 6.55 -8.26
CA GLN A 173 1.25 6.28 -7.49
C GLN A 173 2.43 6.92 -8.20
N SER A 174 3.27 7.63 -7.45
CA SER A 174 4.62 7.95 -7.89
C SER A 174 5.66 7.30 -6.99
N LEU A 175 6.81 7.01 -7.57
CA LEU A 175 7.98 6.50 -6.88
C LEU A 175 9.22 7.12 -7.53
N THR A 176 10.10 7.68 -6.71
CA THR A 176 11.47 8.04 -7.07
C THR A 176 12.41 7.22 -6.22
N VAL A 177 13.40 6.60 -6.84
CA VAL A 177 14.37 5.73 -6.18
C VAL A 177 15.72 6.44 -6.22
N HIS A 178 16.29 6.68 -5.06
CA HIS A 178 17.60 7.31 -4.88
C HIS A 178 18.68 6.24 -4.76
N GLU A 179 18.41 5.16 -4.05
CA GLU A 179 19.34 4.05 -3.81
C GLU A 179 18.61 2.70 -3.85
N PRO A 180 19.29 1.59 -4.19
CA PRO A 180 18.68 0.26 -4.14
C PRO A 180 18.12 -0.05 -2.74
N LEU A 181 16.91 -0.62 -2.69
CA LEU A 181 16.35 -1.11 -1.43
C LEU A 181 17.15 -2.33 -0.94
N ARG A 182 17.44 -2.35 0.36
CA ARG A 182 18.16 -3.43 1.03
C ARG A 182 17.30 -4.02 2.16
N PRO A 183 17.36 -5.34 2.42
CA PRO A 183 16.69 -5.97 3.56
C PRO A 183 17.39 -5.62 4.89
N GLU A 184 17.36 -4.33 5.23
CA GLU A 184 17.90 -3.78 6.47
C GLU A 184 16.93 -2.72 7.01
N PRO A 185 16.90 -2.47 8.33
CA PRO A 185 16.01 -1.45 8.88
C PRO A 185 16.35 -0.05 8.37
N PHE A 186 15.34 0.73 8.00
CA PHE A 186 15.49 2.15 7.64
C PHE A 186 14.29 2.98 8.08
N GLU A 187 14.53 4.26 8.33
CA GLU A 187 13.49 5.20 8.74
C GLU A 187 12.70 5.71 7.54
N THR A 188 11.40 5.88 7.74
CA THR A 188 10.48 6.50 6.79
C THR A 188 9.71 7.61 7.47
N HIS A 189 9.51 8.72 6.78
CA HIS A 189 8.72 9.86 7.24
C HIS A 189 7.49 10.04 6.35
N GLY A 190 6.31 10.11 6.96
CA GLY A 190 5.03 10.23 6.28
C GLY A 190 4.46 11.64 6.39
N SER A 191 3.83 12.14 5.33
CA SER A 191 3.13 13.43 5.38
C SER A 191 1.96 13.49 4.41
N ILE A 192 1.02 14.41 4.62
CA ILE A 192 0.08 14.82 3.58
C ILE A 192 0.75 15.95 2.80
N ARG A 193 1.22 15.67 1.58
CA ARG A 193 1.99 16.62 0.76
C ARG A 193 1.11 17.75 0.23
N SER A 194 -0.06 17.40 -0.29
CA SER A 194 -0.97 18.36 -0.91
C SER A 194 -2.42 17.90 -0.78
N VAL A 195 -3.34 18.88 -0.78
CA VAL A 195 -4.78 18.64 -0.86
C VAL A 195 -5.37 19.60 -1.87
N PHE A 196 -5.95 19.04 -2.94
CA PHE A 196 -6.50 19.83 -4.04
C PHE A 196 -8.02 19.74 -4.10
N ASP A 197 -8.66 20.85 -4.44
CA ASP A 197 -10.09 20.92 -4.76
C ASP A 197 -10.27 20.82 -6.28
N LYS A 198 -10.88 19.73 -6.74
CA LYS A 198 -11.20 19.46 -8.15
C LYS A 198 -12.72 19.46 -8.35
N GLY A 199 -13.39 20.51 -7.89
CA GLY A 199 -14.80 20.76 -8.12
C GLY A 199 -15.70 19.87 -7.28
N ARG A 200 -16.07 18.68 -7.76
CA ARG A 200 -16.88 17.72 -6.96
C ARG A 200 -16.02 16.65 -6.27
N LEU A 201 -14.71 16.79 -6.38
CA LEU A 201 -13.73 15.79 -5.95
C LEU A 201 -12.63 16.50 -5.17
N THR A 202 -12.03 15.80 -4.21
CA THR A 202 -10.82 16.23 -3.50
C THR A 202 -9.73 15.23 -3.81
N ILE A 203 -8.52 15.73 -4.07
CA ILE A 203 -7.33 14.89 -4.21
C ILE A 203 -6.48 15.12 -2.97
N VAL A 204 -6.08 14.04 -2.30
CA VAL A 204 -5.12 14.06 -1.20
C VAL A 204 -3.88 13.31 -1.67
N GLU A 205 -2.73 13.98 -1.69
CA GLU A 205 -1.45 13.34 -1.96
C GLU A 205 -0.73 13.05 -0.66
N ILE A 206 -0.48 11.77 -0.39
CA ILE A 206 0.17 11.30 0.82
C ILE A 206 1.60 10.91 0.43
N GLY A 207 2.58 11.49 1.09
CA GLY A 207 4.00 11.26 0.86
C GLY A 207 4.60 10.30 1.86
N VAL A 208 5.57 9.52 1.39
CA VAL A 208 6.54 8.81 2.23
C VAL A 208 7.93 9.10 1.70
N ALA A 209 8.83 9.52 2.57
CA ALA A 209 10.24 9.73 2.26
C ALA A 209 11.11 8.81 3.09
N ALA A 210 12.12 8.24 2.46
CA ALA A 210 13.22 7.47 3.05
C ALA A 210 14.52 7.90 2.35
N THR A 211 15.67 7.55 2.91
CA THR A 211 16.96 7.79 2.24
C THR A 211 17.01 7.16 0.84
N SER A 212 16.44 5.96 0.69
CA SER A 212 16.50 5.17 -0.55
C SER A 212 15.41 5.52 -1.56
N PHE A 213 14.28 6.07 -1.14
CA PHE A 213 13.16 6.37 -2.05
C PHE A 213 12.20 7.44 -1.52
N GLU A 214 11.43 8.01 -2.44
CA GLU A 214 10.22 8.78 -2.15
C GLU A 214 9.02 8.19 -2.88
N ALA A 215 7.89 8.07 -2.20
CA ALA A 215 6.63 7.60 -2.78
C ALA A 215 5.51 8.61 -2.53
N THR A 216 4.61 8.77 -3.51
CA THR A 216 3.37 9.55 -3.33
C THR A 216 2.17 8.71 -3.72
N TYR A 217 1.19 8.62 -2.80
CA TYR A 217 -0.10 7.99 -3.02
C TYR A 217 -1.12 9.09 -3.31
N THR A 218 -1.74 9.05 -4.48
CA THR A 218 -2.80 9.98 -4.86
C THR A 218 -4.14 9.34 -4.55
N VAL A 219 -4.83 9.85 -3.53
CA VAL A 219 -6.15 9.39 -3.10
C VAL A 219 -7.21 10.38 -3.56
N LEU A 220 -8.20 9.88 -4.30
CA LEU A 220 -9.35 10.65 -4.75
C LEU A 220 -10.52 10.44 -3.78
N LEU A 221 -11.19 11.52 -3.42
CA LEU A 221 -12.38 11.55 -2.56
C LEU A 221 -13.59 11.99 -3.40
N PRO A 222 -14.36 11.04 -3.95
CA PRO A 222 -15.53 11.36 -4.76
C PRO A 222 -16.64 12.05 -3.96
N GLY A 223 -17.23 13.09 -4.52
CA GLY A 223 -18.36 13.81 -3.92
C GLY A 223 -17.98 14.79 -2.81
N ILE A 224 -16.69 14.92 -2.50
CA ILE A 224 -16.16 15.85 -1.50
C ILE A 224 -15.33 16.87 -2.27
N GLY A 225 -15.82 18.09 -2.44
CA GLY A 225 -15.15 19.17 -3.19
C GLY A 225 -15.94 20.47 -3.13
N GLY A 226 -15.47 21.51 -3.80
CA GLY A 226 -16.18 22.79 -3.93
C GLY A 226 -16.07 23.64 -2.66
N TRP A 227 -15.02 23.39 -1.89
CA TRP A 227 -14.68 24.10 -0.66
C TRP A 227 -13.73 25.27 -0.92
N GLY A 228 -13.32 25.50 -2.17
CA GLY A 228 -12.52 26.65 -2.59
C GLY A 228 -11.01 26.46 -2.39
N GLY A 229 -10.55 25.20 -2.41
CA GLY A 229 -9.13 24.86 -2.29
C GLY A 229 -8.31 25.15 -3.54
N GLU A 230 -7.00 24.92 -3.44
CA GLU A 230 -6.11 25.00 -4.59
C GLU A 230 -6.50 23.95 -5.64
N PRO A 231 -6.64 24.30 -6.93
CA PRO A 231 -6.86 23.31 -7.96
C PRO A 231 -5.60 22.44 -8.13
N PRO A 232 -5.74 21.17 -8.53
CA PRO A 232 -4.56 20.37 -8.84
C PRO A 232 -3.80 21.00 -10.01
N PRO A 233 -2.48 20.80 -10.09
CA PRO A 233 -1.71 21.25 -11.24
C PRO A 233 -2.33 20.72 -12.54
N PRO A 234 -2.27 21.50 -13.64
CA PRO A 234 -2.80 21.05 -14.92
C PRO A 234 -2.22 19.68 -15.28
N SER A 235 -3.10 18.70 -15.52
CA SER A 235 -2.65 17.43 -16.06
C SER A 235 -2.49 17.59 -17.57
N GLU A 236 -1.27 17.43 -18.09
CA GLU A 236 -1.09 17.25 -19.53
C GLU A 236 -1.76 15.94 -19.95
N GLN A 237 -2.55 15.98 -21.02
CA GLN A 237 -2.98 14.74 -21.66
C GLN A 237 -1.77 14.16 -22.38
N PRO A 238 -1.31 12.96 -21.98
CA PRO A 238 -0.23 12.32 -22.70
C PRO A 238 -0.65 12.10 -24.16
N ALA A 239 0.28 12.28 -25.09
CA ALA A 239 0.05 11.89 -26.49
C ALA A 239 -0.40 10.43 -26.56
N PRO A 240 -1.22 10.02 -27.55
CA PRO A 240 -1.57 8.61 -27.73
C PRO A 240 -0.33 7.71 -27.68
N LEU A 241 -0.42 6.59 -26.97
CA LEU A 241 0.69 5.63 -26.88
C LEU A 241 0.86 4.95 -28.25
N VAL A 242 2.08 4.96 -28.78
CA VAL A 242 2.45 4.19 -29.99
C VAL A 242 3.36 3.05 -29.54
N PRO A 243 2.84 1.82 -29.39
CA PRO A 243 3.61 0.76 -28.76
C PRO A 243 4.76 0.27 -29.64
N SER A 244 5.96 0.22 -29.08
CA SER A 244 7.10 -0.51 -29.62
C SER A 244 7.09 -1.98 -29.20
N TRP A 245 6.37 -2.31 -28.13
CA TRP A 245 6.18 -3.66 -27.63
C TRP A 245 4.76 -3.86 -27.11
N THR A 246 4.21 -5.06 -27.30
CA THR A 246 2.95 -5.49 -26.68
C THR A 246 3.08 -6.92 -26.18
N GLY A 247 2.33 -7.25 -25.14
CA GLY A 247 2.26 -8.60 -24.60
C GLY A 247 1.13 -8.76 -23.58
N THR A 248 1.01 -9.97 -23.07
CA THR A 248 -0.03 -10.33 -22.11
C THR A 248 0.57 -10.98 -20.87
N VAL A 249 -0.05 -10.73 -19.72
CA VAL A 249 0.26 -11.39 -18.45
C VAL A 249 -1.04 -11.96 -17.90
N ASN A 250 -1.06 -13.28 -17.66
CA ASN A 250 -2.18 -13.91 -16.96
C ASN A 250 -2.07 -13.64 -15.47
N ILE A 251 -3.09 -13.01 -14.90
CA ILE A 251 -3.19 -12.78 -13.47
C ILE A 251 -3.73 -14.06 -12.83
N GLY A 252 -2.96 -14.67 -11.92
CA GLY A 252 -3.40 -15.88 -11.22
C GLY A 252 -4.67 -15.63 -10.39
N PRO A 253 -5.54 -16.64 -10.21
CA PRO A 253 -6.76 -16.51 -9.41
C PRO A 253 -6.47 -16.14 -7.95
N ASP A 254 -5.32 -16.55 -7.42
CA ASP A 254 -4.89 -16.26 -6.05
C ASP A 254 -3.96 -15.03 -5.94
N ALA A 255 -3.77 -14.27 -7.02
CA ALA A 255 -2.79 -13.18 -7.05
C ALA A 255 -3.03 -12.11 -5.97
N ALA A 256 -4.29 -11.72 -5.74
CA ALA A 256 -4.63 -10.76 -4.68
C ALA A 256 -4.41 -11.35 -3.27
N ALA A 257 -4.68 -12.65 -3.09
CA ALA A 257 -4.46 -13.36 -1.83
C ALA A 257 -2.98 -13.51 -1.49
N LEU A 258 -2.12 -13.66 -2.51
CA LEU A 258 -0.67 -13.67 -2.37
C LEU A 258 -0.13 -12.26 -2.12
N TYR A 259 -0.49 -11.28 -2.94
CA TYR A 259 0.05 -9.92 -2.83
C TYR A 259 -0.27 -9.24 -1.51
N ARG A 260 -1.47 -9.45 -0.96
CA ARG A 260 -1.81 -8.90 0.36
C ARG A 260 -0.85 -9.35 1.47
N LEU A 261 -0.11 -10.44 1.30
CA LEU A 261 0.92 -10.87 2.26
C LEU A 261 2.08 -9.86 2.38
N THR A 262 2.29 -9.05 1.36
CA THR A 262 3.35 -8.02 1.27
C THR A 262 3.00 -6.70 1.97
N GLY A 263 1.76 -6.52 2.42
CA GLY A 263 1.39 -5.41 3.30
C GLY A 263 -0.07 -4.99 3.28
N ASP A 264 -0.64 -4.77 2.10
CA ASP A 264 -2.01 -4.25 1.99
C ASP A 264 -3.05 -5.32 2.33
N LYS A 265 -3.62 -5.22 3.54
CA LYS A 265 -4.65 -6.13 4.04
C LYS A 265 -6.08 -5.67 3.77
N HIS A 266 -6.29 -4.63 2.96
CA HIS A 266 -7.64 -4.09 2.74
C HIS A 266 -8.61 -5.19 2.25
N PRO A 267 -9.78 -5.34 2.90
CA PRO A 267 -10.65 -6.51 2.66
C PRO A 267 -11.26 -6.56 1.27
N VAL A 268 -11.33 -5.44 0.53
CA VAL A 268 -11.80 -5.41 -0.87
C VAL A 268 -11.03 -6.36 -1.79
N HIS A 269 -9.81 -6.75 -1.40
CA HIS A 269 -8.93 -7.62 -2.17
C HIS A 269 -9.11 -9.11 -1.86
N ILE A 270 -9.99 -9.48 -0.93
CA ILE A 270 -10.17 -10.89 -0.54
C ILE A 270 -11.61 -11.27 -0.16
N ASP A 271 -12.39 -10.34 0.38
CA ASP A 271 -13.75 -10.58 0.86
C ASP A 271 -14.78 -10.15 -0.21
N PRO A 272 -15.51 -11.10 -0.81
CA PRO A 272 -16.53 -10.79 -1.82
C PRO A 272 -17.66 -9.90 -1.30
N ALA A 273 -18.02 -9.99 -0.01
CA ALA A 273 -19.10 -9.19 0.56
C ALA A 273 -18.68 -7.71 0.65
N VAL A 274 -17.43 -7.44 1.00
CA VAL A 274 -16.87 -6.08 1.00
C VAL A 274 -16.77 -5.53 -0.43
N ALA A 275 -16.27 -6.33 -1.37
CA ALA A 275 -16.18 -5.91 -2.77
C ALA A 275 -17.56 -5.57 -3.35
N ALA A 276 -18.56 -6.42 -3.12
CA ALA A 276 -19.94 -6.17 -3.55
C ALA A 276 -20.54 -4.92 -2.91
N ALA A 277 -20.29 -4.67 -1.62
CA ALA A 277 -20.73 -3.44 -0.93
C ALA A 277 -20.09 -2.17 -1.52
N MET A 278 -18.93 -2.29 -2.16
CA MET A 278 -18.24 -1.22 -2.89
C MET A 278 -18.66 -1.13 -4.37
N GLY A 279 -19.62 -1.96 -4.81
CA GLY A 279 -20.12 -1.98 -6.19
C GLY A 279 -19.21 -2.69 -7.19
N LEU A 280 -18.34 -3.58 -6.72
CA LEU A 280 -17.47 -4.41 -7.56
C LEU A 280 -18.07 -5.81 -7.76
N ASP A 281 -17.72 -6.46 -8.87
CA ASP A 281 -18.23 -7.81 -9.21
C ASP A 281 -17.56 -8.92 -8.38
N GLY A 282 -16.50 -8.59 -7.64
CA GLY A 282 -15.74 -9.49 -6.79
C GLY A 282 -14.46 -8.84 -6.28
N PRO A 283 -13.64 -9.57 -5.50
CA PRO A 283 -12.37 -9.06 -5.02
C PRO A 283 -11.44 -8.65 -6.18
N ILE A 284 -10.80 -7.49 -6.04
CA ILE A 284 -9.91 -6.94 -7.07
C ILE A 284 -8.43 -7.10 -6.67
N LEU A 285 -7.55 -7.21 -7.65
CA LEU A 285 -6.11 -7.11 -7.46
C LEU A 285 -5.72 -5.68 -7.05
N HIS A 286 -4.73 -5.56 -6.18
CA HIS A 286 -4.19 -4.27 -5.74
C HIS A 286 -3.60 -3.49 -6.91
N GLY A 287 -3.85 -2.18 -6.97
CA GLY A 287 -3.22 -1.30 -7.97
C GLY A 287 -1.69 -1.36 -7.92
N LEU A 288 -1.12 -1.43 -6.71
CA LEU A 288 0.33 -1.57 -6.52
C LEU A 288 0.87 -2.93 -6.99
N ALA A 289 0.07 -4.00 -6.96
CA ALA A 289 0.45 -5.28 -7.56
C ALA A 289 0.51 -5.18 -9.08
N THR A 290 -0.52 -4.57 -9.70
CA THR A 290 -0.55 -4.27 -11.13
C THR A 290 0.64 -3.42 -11.55
N MET A 291 0.98 -2.39 -10.76
CA MET A 291 2.16 -1.56 -11.00
C MET A 291 3.47 -2.37 -10.96
N GLY A 292 3.64 -3.25 -9.98
CA GLY A 292 4.82 -4.11 -9.89
C GLY A 292 4.95 -5.09 -11.06
N ILE A 293 3.83 -5.68 -11.50
CA ILE A 293 3.76 -6.56 -12.68
C ILE A 293 4.17 -5.77 -13.93
N VAL A 294 3.56 -4.61 -14.15
CA VAL A 294 3.83 -3.80 -15.34
C VAL A 294 5.26 -3.26 -15.33
N ALA A 295 5.79 -2.80 -14.19
CA ALA A 295 7.17 -2.33 -14.10
C ALA A 295 8.19 -3.40 -14.57
N ARG A 296 7.95 -4.68 -14.22
CA ARG A 296 8.78 -5.80 -14.69
C ARG A 296 8.67 -6.03 -16.19
N VAL A 297 7.46 -5.94 -16.73
CA VAL A 297 7.21 -6.07 -18.17
C VAL A 297 7.86 -4.93 -18.94
N VAL A 298 7.75 -3.69 -18.46
CA VAL A 298 8.40 -2.52 -19.07
C VAL A 298 9.91 -2.69 -19.06
N ALA A 299 10.50 -3.10 -17.93
CA ALA A 299 11.93 -3.34 -17.82
C ALA A 299 12.41 -4.33 -18.89
N ALA A 300 11.73 -5.47 -19.02
CA ALA A 300 12.05 -6.46 -20.05
C ALA A 300 11.88 -5.90 -21.48
N ALA A 301 10.82 -5.14 -21.74
CA ALA A 301 10.54 -4.55 -23.05
C ALA A 301 11.60 -3.53 -23.50
N VAL A 302 12.25 -2.83 -22.55
CA VAL A 302 13.32 -1.86 -22.83
C VAL A 302 14.73 -2.41 -22.62
N GLY A 303 14.86 -3.70 -22.30
CA GLY A 303 16.15 -4.34 -22.06
C GLY A 303 16.84 -3.92 -20.76
N ALA A 304 16.09 -3.39 -19.79
CA ALA A 304 16.57 -3.01 -18.48
C ALA A 304 16.31 -4.13 -17.45
N HIS A 305 17.05 -4.09 -16.33
CA HIS A 305 16.71 -4.92 -15.19
C HIS A 305 15.60 -4.26 -14.36
N PRO A 306 14.56 -4.99 -13.89
CA PRO A 306 13.47 -4.39 -13.12
C PRO A 306 13.89 -3.79 -11.78
N ALA A 307 15.01 -4.26 -11.21
CA ALA A 307 15.57 -3.66 -10.00
C ALA A 307 16.26 -2.30 -10.22
N ASP A 308 16.47 -1.90 -11.48
CA ASP A 308 17.10 -0.61 -11.85
C ASP A 308 16.08 0.50 -12.09
N LEU A 309 14.80 0.28 -11.74
CA LEU A 309 13.77 1.32 -11.77
C LEU A 309 14.21 2.51 -10.90
N SER A 310 14.36 3.68 -11.51
CA SER A 310 14.75 4.93 -10.83
C SER A 310 13.57 5.86 -10.58
N ALA A 311 12.55 5.82 -11.44
CA ALA A 311 11.34 6.60 -11.27
C ALA A 311 10.14 5.93 -11.92
N SER A 312 8.97 6.15 -11.36
CA SER A 312 7.70 5.83 -12.02
C SER A 312 6.58 6.76 -11.58
N ARG A 313 5.62 6.98 -12.47
CA ARG A 313 4.38 7.70 -12.19
C ARG A 313 3.26 7.01 -12.94
N VAL A 314 2.31 6.44 -12.20
CA VAL A 314 1.20 5.69 -12.77
C VAL A 314 -0.14 6.24 -12.28
N ARG A 315 -1.16 6.06 -13.10
CA ARG A 315 -2.57 6.31 -12.77
C ARG A 315 -3.33 5.00 -12.88
N PHE A 316 -4.19 4.73 -11.90
CA PHE A 316 -5.13 3.62 -11.91
C PHE A 316 -6.50 4.14 -12.35
N SER A 317 -7.13 3.47 -13.31
CA SER A 317 -8.41 3.92 -13.89
C SER A 317 -9.53 2.93 -13.78
N ASN A 318 -9.23 1.62 -13.74
CA ASN A 318 -10.23 0.56 -13.62
C ASN A 318 -9.68 -0.60 -12.78
N PRO A 319 -10.53 -1.39 -12.13
CA PRO A 319 -10.11 -2.55 -11.35
C PRO A 319 -9.50 -3.65 -12.24
N VAL A 320 -8.61 -4.44 -11.66
CA VAL A 320 -8.10 -5.70 -12.23
C VAL A 320 -8.66 -6.82 -11.38
N TYR A 321 -9.23 -7.86 -11.99
CA TYR A 321 -9.75 -9.02 -11.27
C TYR A 321 -8.76 -10.19 -11.33
N PRO A 322 -8.49 -10.89 -10.21
CA PRO A 322 -7.71 -12.13 -10.26
C PRO A 322 -8.31 -13.13 -11.25
N GLY A 323 -7.46 -13.82 -12.01
CA GLY A 323 -7.87 -14.73 -13.09
C GLY A 323 -8.00 -14.08 -14.47
N CYS A 324 -7.91 -12.75 -14.59
CA CYS A 324 -7.99 -12.08 -15.89
C CYS A 324 -6.67 -12.13 -16.69
N GLU A 325 -6.76 -11.82 -17.99
CA GLU A 325 -5.60 -11.50 -18.82
C GLU A 325 -5.35 -9.99 -18.79
N LEU A 326 -4.13 -9.58 -18.44
CA LEU A 326 -3.67 -8.20 -18.49
C LEU A 326 -2.89 -7.97 -19.77
N ARG A 327 -3.42 -7.15 -20.68
CA ARG A 327 -2.71 -6.72 -21.91
C ARG A 327 -1.86 -5.50 -21.58
N ILE A 328 -0.61 -5.51 -22.01
CA ILE A 328 0.34 -4.43 -21.75
C ILE A 328 0.92 -3.95 -23.07
N ALA A 329 0.85 -2.66 -23.29
CA ALA A 329 1.46 -1.95 -24.41
C ALA A 329 2.55 -1.03 -23.84
N VAL A 330 3.74 -1.08 -24.43
CA VAL A 330 4.91 -0.29 -24.02
C VAL A 330 5.42 0.50 -25.22
N ASP A 331 5.60 1.79 -25.03
CA ASP A 331 6.41 2.66 -25.87
C ASP A 331 7.72 2.90 -25.12
N ALA A 332 8.82 2.35 -25.63
CA ALA A 332 10.11 2.39 -24.95
C ALA A 332 10.63 3.82 -24.73
N GLY A 333 10.26 4.77 -25.59
CA GLY A 333 10.78 6.14 -25.54
C GLY A 333 12.30 6.25 -25.62
N THR A 334 12.83 7.46 -25.40
CA THR A 334 14.28 7.72 -25.28
C THR A 334 14.72 7.84 -23.83
N ASP A 335 13.95 8.57 -23.02
CA ASP A 335 14.30 8.93 -21.64
C ASP A 335 13.42 8.23 -20.59
N ALA A 336 12.17 7.90 -20.96
CA ALA A 336 11.23 7.19 -20.13
C ALA A 336 10.35 6.29 -20.99
N ALA A 337 10.11 5.08 -20.51
CA ALA A 337 9.19 4.15 -21.12
C ALA A 337 7.77 4.45 -20.65
N ARG A 338 6.85 4.57 -21.60
CA ARG A 338 5.42 4.75 -21.33
C ARG A 338 4.74 3.40 -21.45
N ALA A 339 3.81 3.11 -20.54
CA ALA A 339 3.05 1.87 -20.58
C ALA A 339 1.56 2.10 -20.33
N GLN A 340 0.76 1.28 -21.00
CA GLN A 340 -0.67 1.16 -20.76
C GLN A 340 -0.99 -0.32 -20.53
N ALA A 341 -1.70 -0.60 -19.44
CA ALA A 341 -2.24 -1.90 -19.15
C ALA A 341 -3.78 -1.87 -19.28
N SER A 342 -4.36 -2.89 -19.90
CA SER A 342 -5.80 -3.04 -20.06
C SER A 342 -6.27 -4.46 -19.76
N VAL A 343 -7.51 -4.56 -19.30
CA VAL A 343 -8.28 -5.81 -19.26
C VAL A 343 -9.34 -5.65 -20.33
N GLU A 344 -9.38 -6.59 -21.28
CA GLU A 344 -10.14 -6.42 -22.52
C GLU A 344 -9.78 -5.07 -23.19
N ASP A 345 -10.76 -4.18 -23.36
CA ASP A 345 -10.60 -2.85 -23.97
C ASP A 345 -10.53 -1.72 -22.92
N ALA A 346 -10.67 -2.05 -21.63
CA ALA A 346 -10.66 -1.08 -20.54
C ALA A 346 -9.24 -0.86 -20.01
N THR A 347 -8.71 0.36 -20.13
CA THR A 347 -7.44 0.74 -19.49
C THR A 347 -7.58 0.67 -17.97
N VAL A 348 -6.74 -0.14 -17.33
CA VAL A 348 -6.69 -0.29 -15.87
C VAL A 348 -5.57 0.53 -15.25
N MET A 349 -4.46 0.71 -15.98
CA MET A 349 -3.32 1.50 -15.55
C MET A 349 -2.64 2.16 -16.74
N SER A 350 -2.14 3.37 -16.55
CA SER A 350 -1.28 4.07 -17.52
C SER A 350 -0.19 4.83 -16.78
N GLY A 351 1.03 4.87 -17.30
CA GLY A 351 2.09 5.63 -16.66
C GLY A 351 3.43 5.57 -17.36
N GLU A 352 4.42 6.15 -16.69
CA GLU A 352 5.80 6.26 -17.14
C GLU A 352 6.75 5.58 -16.15
N PHE A 353 7.81 5.01 -16.68
CA PHE A 353 8.85 4.28 -15.95
C PHE A 353 10.22 4.66 -16.51
N THR A 354 11.16 4.96 -15.62
CA THR A 354 12.55 5.26 -15.96
C THR A 354 13.45 4.25 -15.25
N PHE A 355 14.44 3.74 -15.97
CA PHE A 355 15.43 2.79 -15.48
C PHE A 355 16.84 3.44 -15.59
N ARG A 356 17.78 3.02 -14.74
CA ARG A 356 19.16 3.53 -14.74
C ARG A 356 20.06 2.86 -15.77
#